data_AF-A0AAU8G0B7-F1
#
_entry.id   AF-A0AAU8G0B7-F1
#
_cell.length_a   1.000
_cell.length_b   1.000
_cell.length_c   1.000
_cell.angle_alpha   90.00
_cell.angle_beta   90.00
_cell.angle_gamma   90.00
#
_symmetry.space_group_name_H-M   'P 1'
#
loop_
_entity.id
_entity.type
_entity.pdbx_description
1 polymer ?
#
loop_
_entity_poly.entity_id
_entity_poly.type
_entity_poly.pdbx_seq_one_letter_code
_entity_poly.pdbx_strand_id
1 'polypeptide(L)'
;MSWLLMVWCAAACTVAAVWWVLRRAGRPPSHRTTGRPHLLRRRPTPPDPLATLALQVRLSELAAEMRRIEADPDVYARAHHYLAVQGAYDALLREACRLTGLSVEDAPLRAGFRTGDDERFREELELSARGWSW
;
A
#
# COMPACT_ATOMS: atom_id res chain seq x y z
N MET A 1 18.48 -2.83 46.15
CA MET A 1 17.47 -1.83 45.71
C MET A 1 17.46 -1.73 44.18
N SER A 2 17.39 -2.87 43.48
CA SER A 2 17.65 -2.99 42.03
C SER A 2 16.61 -3.83 41.28
N TRP A 3 15.61 -4.36 42.01
CA TRP A 3 14.54 -5.20 41.44
C TRP A 3 13.25 -4.43 41.11
N LEU A 4 13.09 -3.20 41.61
CA LEU A 4 11.89 -2.38 41.36
C LEU A 4 11.88 -1.69 39.97
N LEU A 5 13.04 -1.49 39.36
CA LEU A 5 13.16 -0.87 38.02
C LEU A 5 12.83 -1.85 36.88
N MET A 6 12.95 -3.17 37.09
CA MET A 6 12.70 -4.16 36.05
C MET A 6 11.19 -4.43 35.83
N VAL A 7 10.36 -4.22 36.87
CA VAL A 7 8.90 -4.43 36.80
C VAL A 7 8.20 -3.31 36.02
N TRP A 8 8.75 -2.08 36.00
CA TRP A 8 8.16 -0.95 35.29
C TRP A 8 8.37 -0.99 33.76
N CYS A 9 9.41 -1.65 33.25
CA CYS A 9 9.58 -1.84 31.80
C CYS A 9 8.56 -2.82 31.20
N ALA A 10 8.09 -3.81 31.97
CA ALA A 10 7.13 -4.80 31.48
C ALA A 10 5.69 -4.24 31.40
N ALA A 11 5.35 -3.25 32.23
CA ALA A 11 4.02 -2.63 32.23
C ALA A 11 3.81 -1.63 31.07
N ALA A 12 4.88 -1.06 30.51
CA ALA A 12 4.77 -0.15 29.36
C ALA A 12 4.40 -0.87 28.06
N CYS A 13 4.83 -2.13 27.88
CA CYS A 13 4.54 -2.92 26.68
C CYS A 13 3.08 -3.38 26.58
N THR A 14 2.39 -3.56 27.72
CA THR A 14 0.98 -4.03 27.71
C THR A 14 -0.01 -2.92 27.39
N VAL A 15 0.25 -1.68 27.81
CA VAL A 15 -0.62 -0.53 27.50
C VAL A 15 -0.62 -0.20 26.00
N ALA A 16 0.52 -0.31 25.32
CA ALA A 16 0.61 -0.08 23.88
C ALA A 16 -0.13 -1.16 23.06
N ALA A 17 -0.03 -2.44 23.45
CA ALA A 17 -0.72 -3.54 22.78
C ALA A 17 -2.24 -3.46 22.95
N VAL A 18 -2.71 -3.12 24.16
CA VAL A 18 -4.14 -2.97 24.46
C VAL A 18 -4.73 -1.74 23.73
N TRP A 19 -3.99 -0.63 23.64
CA TRP A 19 -4.42 0.54 22.87
C TRP A 19 -4.47 0.27 21.35
N TRP A 20 -3.53 -0.51 20.81
CA TRP A 20 -3.52 -0.91 19.40
C TRP A 20 -4.71 -1.81 19.04
N VAL A 21 -5.08 -2.76 19.92
CA VAL A 21 -6.25 -3.62 19.75
C VAL A 21 -7.56 -2.84 19.86
N LEU A 22 -7.69 -1.93 20.84
CA LEU A 22 -8.88 -1.10 21.00
C LEU A 22 -9.10 -0.13 19.83
N ARG A 23 -8.02 0.42 19.25
CA ARG A 23 -8.12 1.34 18.11
C ARG A 23 -8.50 0.64 16.80
N ARG A 24 -8.28 -0.68 16.69
CA ARG A 24 -8.73 -1.51 15.55
C ARG A 24 -10.24 -1.79 15.58
N ALA A 25 -10.88 -1.74 16.75
CA ALA A 25 -12.30 -2.03 16.94
C ALA A 25 -13.24 -0.83 16.70
N GLY A 26 -12.70 0.39 16.54
CA GLY A 26 -13.49 1.63 16.50
C GLY A 26 -13.86 2.16 15.11
N ARG A 27 -13.90 1.34 14.06
CA ARG A 27 -14.46 1.79 12.77
C ARG A 27 -15.96 1.50 12.74
N PRO A 28 -16.84 2.52 12.82
CA PRO A 28 -18.27 2.30 12.63
C PRO A 28 -18.50 1.77 11.21
N PRO A 29 -19.45 0.84 11.01
CA PRO A 29 -19.83 0.40 9.68
C PRO A 29 -20.39 1.61 8.91
N SER A 30 -19.65 2.10 7.92
CA SER A 30 -20.18 3.07 6.96
C SER A 30 -21.35 2.39 6.25
N HIS A 31 -22.56 2.90 6.47
CA HIS A 31 -23.76 2.47 5.78
C HIS A 31 -23.53 2.54 4.26
N ARG A 32 -23.39 1.38 3.62
CA ARG A 32 -23.42 1.27 2.16
C ARG A 32 -24.81 1.67 1.71
N THR A 33 -24.93 2.88 1.17
CA THR A 33 -26.09 3.26 0.37
C THR A 33 -26.13 2.35 -0.84
N THR A 34 -27.21 1.60 -0.97
CA THR A 34 -27.52 0.74 -2.11
C THR A 34 -27.72 1.63 -3.34
N GLY A 35 -26.62 1.90 -4.06
CA GLY A 35 -26.66 2.48 -5.39
C GLY A 35 -27.31 1.46 -6.34
N ARG A 36 -28.47 1.82 -6.89
CA ARG A 36 -29.20 1.07 -7.92
C ARG A 36 -28.29 0.77 -9.13
N PRO A 37 -28.57 -0.32 -9.87
CA PRO A 37 -27.70 -0.79 -10.94
C PRO A 37 -27.76 0.19 -12.11
N HIS A 38 -26.63 0.81 -12.43
CA HIS A 38 -26.45 1.38 -13.77
C HIS A 38 -26.32 0.22 -14.76
N LEU A 39 -27.49 -0.27 -15.20
CA LEU A 39 -27.68 -0.97 -16.45
C LEU A 39 -27.23 -0.05 -17.57
N LEU A 40 -25.98 -0.25 -17.99
CA LEU A 40 -25.44 -0.09 -19.34
C LEU A 40 -23.96 -0.48 -19.17
N ARG A 41 -23.65 -1.76 -19.37
CA ARG A 41 -22.28 -2.27 -19.39
C ARG A 41 -21.57 -1.65 -20.60
N ARG A 42 -21.15 -0.39 -20.46
CA ARG A 42 -20.25 0.26 -21.40
C ARG A 42 -19.02 -0.63 -21.43
N ARG A 43 -18.75 -1.25 -22.58
CA ARG A 43 -17.53 -2.02 -22.77
C ARG A 43 -16.38 -1.05 -22.45
N PRO A 44 -15.53 -1.32 -21.43
CA PRO A 44 -14.44 -0.43 -21.11
C PRO A 44 -13.63 -0.23 -22.38
N THR A 45 -13.41 1.02 -22.78
CA THR A 45 -12.43 1.32 -23.82
C THR A 45 -11.11 0.75 -23.34
N PRO A 46 -10.39 -0.05 -24.16
CA PRO A 46 -9.10 -0.55 -23.75
C PRO A 46 -8.19 0.63 -23.39
N PRO A 47 -7.41 0.53 -22.30
CA PRO A 47 -6.52 1.61 -21.89
C PRO A 47 -5.51 1.90 -23.00
N ASP A 48 -5.08 3.17 -23.10
CA ASP A 48 -4.07 3.58 -24.07
C ASP A 48 -2.80 2.73 -23.89
N PRO A 49 -2.32 2.04 -24.93
CA PRO A 49 -1.13 1.20 -24.85
C PRO A 49 0.13 1.98 -24.43
N LEU A 50 0.27 3.24 -24.83
CA LEU A 50 1.43 4.04 -24.46
C LEU A 50 1.38 4.46 -22.99
N ALA A 51 0.21 4.86 -22.50
CA ALA A 51 -0.01 5.11 -21.08
C ALA A 51 0.25 3.86 -20.23
N THR A 52 -0.20 2.69 -20.70
CA THR A 52 0.04 1.39 -20.05
C THR A 52 1.54 1.10 -19.94
N LEU A 53 2.27 1.20 -21.06
CA LEU A 53 3.72 0.99 -21.10
C LEU A 53 4.47 1.98 -20.20
N ALA A 54 4.06 3.25 -20.19
CA ALA A 54 4.68 4.27 -19.35
C ALA A 54 4.54 3.95 -17.86
N LEU A 55 3.39 3.41 -17.42
CA LEU A 55 3.20 2.95 -16.05
C LEU A 55 4.07 1.72 -15.74
N GLN A 56 4.14 0.74 -16.65
CA GLN A 56 4.98 -0.45 -16.48
C GLN A 56 6.46 -0.09 -16.32
N VAL A 57 7.00 0.76 -17.19
CA VAL A 57 8.41 1.20 -17.11
C VAL A 57 8.69 1.89 -15.77
N ARG A 58 7.82 2.81 -15.34
CA ARG A 58 7.99 3.53 -14.07
C ARG A 58 7.85 2.60 -12.85
N LEU A 59 6.99 1.58 -12.91
CA LEU A 59 6.89 0.55 -11.88
C LEU A 59 8.19 -0.27 -11.80
N SER A 60 8.76 -0.65 -12.96
CA SER A 60 10.04 -1.36 -13.03
C SER A 60 11.18 -0.55 -12.40
N GLU A 61 11.24 0.75 -12.70
CA GLU A 61 12.25 1.67 -12.16
C GLU A 61 12.18 1.76 -10.63
N LEU A 62 10.97 1.93 -10.08
CA LEU A 62 10.76 2.01 -8.64
C LEU A 62 11.05 0.67 -7.94
N ALA A 63 10.63 -0.45 -8.53
CA ALA A 63 10.94 -1.79 -8.01
C ALA A 63 12.46 -2.06 -8.02
N ALA A 64 13.16 -1.61 -9.07
CA ALA A 64 14.62 -1.70 -9.13
C ALA A 64 15.28 -0.83 -8.06
N GLU A 65 14.78 0.38 -7.82
CA GLU A 65 15.28 1.26 -6.75
C GLU A 65 15.07 0.65 -5.36
N MET A 66 13.90 0.07 -5.08
CA MET A 66 13.66 -0.64 -3.82
C MET A 66 14.69 -1.76 -3.60
N ARG A 67 14.96 -2.57 -4.63
CA ARG A 67 15.98 -3.63 -4.58
C ARG A 67 17.40 -3.07 -4.38
N ARG A 68 17.73 -1.94 -5.01
CA ARG A 68 19.04 -1.27 -4.81
C ARG A 68 19.22 -0.83 -3.37
N ILE A 69 18.22 -0.17 -2.79
CA ILE A 69 18.25 0.30 -1.40
C ILE A 69 18.33 -0.88 -0.42
N GLU A 70 17.63 -1.98 -0.69
CA GLU A 70 17.71 -3.20 0.14
C GLU A 70 19.10 -3.84 0.10
N ALA A 71 19.72 -3.88 -1.09
CA ALA A 71 21.02 -4.52 -1.31
C ALA A 71 22.21 -3.74 -0.73
N ASP A 72 22.08 -2.42 -0.55
CA ASP A 72 23.14 -1.55 -0.01
C ASP A 72 22.85 -1.19 1.46
N PRO A 73 23.55 -1.80 2.43
CA PRO A 73 23.36 -1.51 3.85
C PRO A 73 23.92 -0.14 4.28
N ASP A 74 24.80 0.46 3.49
CA ASP A 74 25.54 1.67 3.85
C ASP A 74 24.82 2.96 3.40
N VAL A 75 23.67 2.83 2.73
CA VAL A 75 22.81 3.96 2.36
C VAL A 75 22.40 4.74 3.62
N TYR A 76 22.81 6.01 3.68
CA TYR A 76 22.37 6.93 4.72
C TYR A 76 20.84 6.99 4.78
N ALA A 77 20.26 6.95 5.97
CA ALA A 77 18.80 6.99 6.16
C ALA A 77 18.02 5.94 5.32
N ARG A 78 18.61 4.76 5.07
CA ARG A 78 18.06 3.67 4.25
C ARG A 78 16.56 3.43 4.43
N ALA A 79 16.10 3.31 5.68
CA ALA A 79 14.69 3.07 6.00
C ALA A 79 13.77 4.20 5.48
N HIS A 80 14.21 5.46 5.59
CA HIS A 80 13.46 6.59 5.07
C HIS A 80 13.38 6.57 3.54
N HIS A 81 14.50 6.33 2.86
CA HIS A 81 14.52 6.22 1.40
C HIS A 81 13.65 5.08 0.89
N TYR A 82 13.76 3.91 1.53
CA TYR A 82 12.93 2.76 1.19
C TYR A 82 11.44 3.08 1.28
N LEU A 83 11.02 3.68 2.40
CA LEU A 83 9.61 4.05 2.62
C LEU A 83 9.13 5.12 1.63
N ALA A 84 9.99 6.06 1.23
CA ALA A 84 9.64 7.06 0.23
C ALA A 84 9.42 6.42 -1.15
N VAL A 85 10.32 5.52 -1.57
CA VAL A 85 10.21 4.82 -2.85
C VAL A 85 9.01 3.87 -2.84
N GLN A 86 8.79 3.13 -1.76
CA GLN A 86 7.63 2.26 -1.57
C GLN A 86 6.31 3.05 -1.66
N GLY A 87 6.25 4.25 -1.08
CA GLY A 87 5.07 5.12 -1.20
C GLY A 87 4.81 5.56 -2.64
N ALA A 88 5.86 5.89 -3.40
CA ALA A 88 5.75 6.20 -4.82
C ALA A 88 5.31 4.98 -5.66
N TYR A 89 5.83 3.80 -5.32
CA TYR A 89 5.45 2.53 -5.95
C TYR A 89 3.97 2.20 -5.70
N ASP A 90 3.52 2.23 -4.45
CA ASP A 90 2.11 2.01 -4.07
C ASP A 90 1.17 3.00 -4.80
N ALA A 91 1.59 4.26 -4.95
CA ALA A 91 0.82 5.28 -5.67
C ALA A 91 0.65 4.95 -7.16
N LEU A 92 1.72 4.49 -7.79
CA LEU A 92 1.74 4.14 -9.20
C LEU A 92 1.01 2.82 -9.47
N LEU A 93 1.11 1.87 -8.54
CA LEU A 93 0.40 0.60 -8.58
C LEU A 93 -1.12 0.83 -8.57
N ARG A 94 -1.61 1.72 -7.69
CA ARG A 94 -3.03 2.12 -7.68
C ARG A 94 -3.46 2.80 -8.98
N GLU A 95 -2.58 3.58 -9.61
CA GLU A 95 -2.88 4.19 -10.90
C GLU A 95 -3.03 3.14 -12.00
N ALA A 96 -2.16 2.12 -12.04
CA ALA A 96 -2.29 0.99 -12.95
C ALA A 96 -3.59 0.19 -12.68
N CYS A 97 -3.95 -0.02 -11.41
CA CYS A 97 -5.22 -0.62 -11.05
C CYS A 97 -6.42 0.20 -11.55
N ARG A 98 -6.41 1.53 -11.37
CA ARG A 98 -7.47 2.41 -11.90
C ARG A 98 -7.55 2.34 -13.42
N LEU A 99 -6.42 2.33 -14.12
CA LEU A 99 -6.36 2.23 -15.58
C LEU A 99 -6.98 0.92 -16.09
N THR A 100 -6.90 -0.17 -15.32
CA THR A 100 -7.48 -1.48 -15.65
C THR A 100 -8.91 -1.68 -15.12
N GLY A 101 -9.48 -0.68 -14.44
CA GLY A 101 -10.81 -0.76 -13.84
C GLY A 101 -10.87 -1.65 -12.59
N LEU A 102 -9.73 -1.94 -11.97
CA LEU A 102 -9.67 -2.61 -10.67
C LEU A 102 -10.15 -1.66 -9.56
N SER A 103 -10.91 -2.20 -8.61
CA SER A 103 -11.26 -1.45 -7.40
C SER A 103 -10.01 -1.28 -6.54
N VAL A 104 -9.74 -0.04 -6.12
CA VAL A 104 -8.65 0.32 -5.20
C VAL A 104 -9.25 0.98 -3.96
N GLU A 105 -8.61 0.79 -2.81
CA GLU A 105 -8.95 1.57 -1.64
C GLU A 105 -8.48 3.03 -1.82
N ASP A 106 -9.42 3.97 -1.90
CA ASP A 106 -9.15 5.41 -1.96
C ASP A 106 -8.75 5.98 -0.59
N ALA A 107 -7.80 5.32 0.08
CA ALA A 107 -7.14 5.87 1.25
C ALA A 107 -6.11 6.91 0.77
N PRO A 108 -6.17 8.17 1.26
CA PRO A 108 -5.24 9.20 0.83
C PRO A 108 -3.80 8.79 1.13
N LEU A 109 -2.96 8.86 0.09
CA LEU A 109 -1.52 8.66 0.17
C LEU A 109 -0.92 9.86 0.90
N ARG A 110 -0.90 9.81 2.24
CA ARG A 110 -0.27 10.83 3.08
C ARG A 110 1.20 10.45 3.31
N ALA A 111 2.07 11.43 3.50
CA ALA A 111 3.44 11.18 3.90
C ALA A 111 3.48 10.28 5.15
N GLY A 112 4.19 9.15 5.06
CA GLY A 112 4.26 8.13 6.10
C GLY A 112 3.10 7.12 6.14
N PHE A 113 2.12 7.22 5.24
CA PHE A 113 1.06 6.23 5.07
C PHE A 113 1.36 5.37 3.84
N ARG A 114 1.36 4.05 4.01
CA ARG A 114 1.66 3.07 2.96
C ARG A 114 0.52 2.06 2.83
N THR A 115 0.37 1.48 1.65
CA THR A 115 -0.54 0.36 1.46
C THR A 115 -0.09 -0.78 2.37
N GLY A 116 -1.03 -1.48 3.00
CA GLY A 116 -0.70 -2.70 3.74
C GLY A 116 -0.07 -3.73 2.81
N ASP A 117 0.87 -4.52 3.31
CA ASP A 117 1.64 -5.42 2.45
C ASP A 117 0.73 -6.42 1.70
N ASP A 118 -0.35 -6.91 2.35
CA ASP A 118 -1.36 -7.78 1.74
C ASP A 118 -2.12 -7.12 0.58
N GLU A 119 -2.47 -5.83 0.73
CA GLU A 119 -3.22 -5.09 -0.27
C GLU A 119 -2.35 -4.75 -1.48
N ARG A 120 -1.09 -4.36 -1.26
CA ARG A 120 -0.11 -4.21 -2.34
C ARG A 120 0.03 -5.53 -3.09
N PHE A 121 0.26 -6.62 -2.37
CA PHE A 121 0.45 -7.94 -2.98
C PHE A 121 -0.79 -8.38 -3.81
N ARG A 122 -2.00 -8.11 -3.30
CA ARG A 122 -3.25 -8.33 -4.06
C ARG A 122 -3.27 -7.52 -5.36
N GLU A 123 -2.94 -6.24 -5.32
CA GLU A 123 -2.89 -5.37 -6.50
C GLU A 123 -1.88 -5.86 -7.55
N GLU A 124 -0.67 -6.25 -7.10
CA GLU A 124 0.38 -6.80 -7.96
C GLU A 124 -0.07 -8.09 -8.67
N LEU A 125 -0.69 -9.00 -7.92
CA LEU A 125 -1.23 -10.25 -8.46
C LEU A 125 -2.34 -10.01 -9.48
N GLU A 126 -3.28 -9.11 -9.18
CA GLU A 126 -4.39 -8.79 -10.08
C GLU A 126 -3.91 -8.16 -11.39
N LEU A 127 -2.90 -7.30 -11.36
CA LEU A 127 -2.28 -6.75 -12.57
C LEU A 127 -1.53 -7.82 -13.35
N SER A 128 -0.74 -8.66 -12.67
CA SER A 128 0.00 -9.77 -13.30
C SER A 128 -0.95 -10.75 -14.00
N ALA A 129 -2.07 -11.09 -13.38
CA ALA A 129 -3.11 -11.95 -13.97
C ALA A 129 -3.76 -11.34 -15.23
N ARG A 130 -3.67 -10.02 -15.41
CA ARG A 130 -4.13 -9.28 -16.60
C ARG A 130 -3.03 -9.08 -17.65
N GLY A 131 -1.87 -9.73 -17.47
CA GLY A 131 -0.75 -9.70 -18.40
C GLY A 131 0.15 -8.48 -18.24
N TRP A 132 0.02 -7.72 -17.14
CA TRP A 132 0.98 -6.69 -16.82
C TRP A 132 2.28 -7.32 -16.32
N SER A 133 3.38 -6.69 -16.68
CA SER A 133 4.71 -7.02 -16.20
C SER A 133 5.52 -5.76 -15.94
N TRP A 134 6.35 -5.77 -14.90
CA TRP A 134 7.28 -4.72 -14.58
C TRP A 134 8.44 -5.28 -13.74
#